data_AF-A0A1G7ZUM4-F1
#
_entry.id   AF-A0A1G7ZUM4-F1
#
_cell.length_a   1.000
_cell.length_b   1.000
_cell.length_c   1.000
_cell.angle_alpha   90.00
_cell.angle_beta   90.00
_cell.angle_gamma   90.00
#
_symmetry.space_group_name_H-M   'P 1'
#
loop_
_entity.id
_entity.type
_entity.pdbx_description
1 polymer ?
#
loop_
_entity_poly.entity_id
_entity_poly.type
_entity_poly.pdbx_seq_one_letter_code
_entity_poly.pdbx_strand_id
1 'polypeptide(L)' 'MQNSNNQGRKGRLGPQFQYEQSFMDKVVADYMAGDQSMSQVAARYRITKTQVAYWYSLFSSELRQTTLEKTIISTAMT' A
#
# COMPACT_ATOMS: atom_id res chain seq x y z
N MET A 1 45.49 6.39 11.52
CA MET A 1 44.75 7.13 10.47
C MET A 1 43.31 6.64 10.51
N GLN A 2 42.37 7.52 10.87
CA GLN A 2 40.98 7.16 11.12
C GLN A 2 40.21 6.97 9.80
N ASN A 3 39.38 5.92 9.82
CA ASN A 3 38.56 5.36 8.75
C ASN A 3 37.30 6.22 8.52
N SER A 4 37.10 6.70 7.29
CA SER A 4 35.95 7.55 6.91
C SER A 4 35.18 6.95 5.74
N ASN A 5 34.56 5.77 5.95
CA ASN A 5 33.53 5.27 5.03
C ASN A 5 32.15 5.60 5.60
N ASN A 6 31.69 6.82 5.35
CA ASN A 6 30.30 7.28 5.50
C ASN A 6 29.40 6.61 4.45
N GLN A 7 29.27 5.29 4.51
CA GLN A 7 28.17 4.61 3.84
C GLN A 7 26.97 4.69 4.77
N GLY A 8 26.10 5.67 4.49
CA GLY A 8 24.84 5.85 5.20
C GLY A 8 24.09 4.53 5.36
N ARG A 9 23.43 4.36 6.51
CA ARG A 9 22.58 3.21 6.91
C ARG A 9 21.77 2.63 5.75
N LYS A 10 22.37 1.74 4.95
CA LYS A 10 21.71 0.91 3.95
C LYS A 10 21.64 -0.48 4.56
N GLY A 11 20.49 -0.84 5.13
CA GLY A 11 20.35 -2.17 5.74
C GLY A 11 19.28 -2.35 6.81
N ARG A 12 18.58 -1.30 7.26
CA ARG A 12 17.33 -1.51 7.97
C ARG A 12 16.21 -1.53 6.93
N LEU A 13 15.91 -2.73 6.42
CA LEU A 13 14.57 -3.01 5.92
C LEU A 13 13.62 -2.48 6.99
N GLY A 14 12.68 -1.62 6.60
CA GLY A 14 11.66 -1.13 7.54
C GLY A 14 10.98 -2.29 8.26
N PRO A 15 10.14 -2.03 9.28
CA PRO A 15 9.40 -3.08 9.94
C PRO A 15 8.76 -3.99 8.88
N GLN A 16 9.16 -5.27 8.87
CA GLN A 16 8.60 -6.24 7.94
C GLN A 16 7.11 -6.29 8.22
N PHE A 17 6.29 -6.01 7.21
CA PHE A 17 4.86 -6.18 7.36
C PHE A 17 4.57 -7.66 7.64
N GLN A 18 3.70 -7.92 8.60
CA GLN A 18 3.20 -9.27 8.88
C GLN A 18 2.42 -9.85 7.67
N TYR A 19 2.01 -8.99 6.74
CA TYR A 19 1.20 -9.34 5.59
C TYR A 19 1.96 -9.08 4.30
N GLU A 20 1.68 -9.91 3.30
CA GLU A 20 2.17 -9.75 1.92
C GLU A 20 1.66 -8.44 1.30
N GLN A 21 2.48 -7.81 0.47
CA GLN A 21 2.13 -6.55 -0.22
C GLN A 21 0.83 -6.69 -1.02
N SER A 22 0.70 -7.78 -1.79
CA SER A 22 -0.49 -8.05 -2.59
C SER A 22 -1.79 -8.16 -1.78
N PHE A 23 -1.70 -8.58 -0.51
CA PHE A 23 -2.84 -8.59 0.39
C PHE A 23 -3.19 -7.17 0.84
N MET A 24 -2.19 -6.40 1.25
CA MET A 24 -2.37 -5.02 1.68
C MET A 24 -2.93 -4.15 0.54
N ASP A 25 -2.46 -4.34 -0.69
CA ASP A 25 -2.96 -3.65 -1.88
C ASP A 25 -4.45 -3.91 -2.11
N LYS A 26 -4.88 -5.17 -1.99
CA LYS A 26 -6.31 -5.55 -2.10
C LYS A 26 -7.16 -4.87 -1.02
N VAL A 27 -6.68 -4.85 0.22
CA VAL A 27 -7.38 -4.19 1.33
C VAL A 27 -7.55 -2.69 1.06
N VAL A 28 -6.49 -2.03 0.58
CA VAL A 28 -6.52 -0.59 0.29
C VAL A 28 -7.40 -0.30 -0.93
N ALA A 29 -7.34 -1.12 -1.98
CA ALA A 29 -8.21 -0.99 -3.15
C ALA A 29 -9.69 -1.12 -2.78
N ASP A 30 -10.05 -2.10 -1.96
CA ASP A 30 -11.42 -2.28 -1.46
C ASP A 30 -11.90 -1.09 -0.62
N TYR A 31 -11.03 -0.51 0.21
CA TYR A 31 -11.36 0.72 0.93
C TYR A 31 -11.52 1.92 -0.01
N MET A 32 -10.68 2.02 -1.04
CA MET A 32 -10.71 3.09 -2.03
C MET A 32 -11.93 3.07 -2.95
N ALA A 33 -12.56 1.91 -3.13
CA ALA A 33 -13.82 1.79 -3.85
C ALA A 33 -14.95 2.65 -3.23
N GLY A 34 -14.86 2.97 -1.93
CA GLY A 34 -15.79 3.86 -1.24
C GLY A 34 -17.07 3.21 -0.73
N ASP A 35 -17.28 1.92 -1.01
CA ASP A 35 -18.49 1.17 -0.60
C ASP A 35 -18.50 0.83 0.90
N GLN A 36 -17.34 0.77 1.54
CA GLN A 36 -17.18 0.34 2.92
C GLN A 36 -16.30 1.32 3.71
N SER A 37 -16.71 1.62 4.94
CA SER A 37 -15.85 2.33 5.89
C SER A 37 -14.63 1.48 6.28
N MET A 38 -13.56 2.12 6.76
CA MET A 38 -12.35 1.42 7.22
C MET A 38 -12.66 0.32 8.27
N SER A 39 -13.63 0.54 9.15
CA SER A 39 -14.02 -0.46 10.17
C SER A 39 -14.67 -1.69 9.53
N GLN A 40 -15.50 -1.50 8.50
CA GLN A 40 -16.15 -2.59 7.79
C GLN A 40 -15.15 -3.40 6.96
N VAL A 41 -14.22 -2.72 6.26
CA VAL A 41 -13.11 -3.37 5.55
C VAL A 41 -12.26 -4.17 6.53
N ALA A 42 -11.89 -3.57 7.67
CA ALA A 42 -11.10 -4.23 8.70
C ALA A 42 -11.79 -5.51 9.23
N ALA A 43 -13.08 -5.44 9.50
CA ALA A 43 -13.87 -6.60 9.93
C ALA A 43 -13.91 -7.71 8.87
N ARG A 44 -14.10 -7.34 7.58
CA ARG A 44 -14.12 -8.29 6.45
C ARG A 44 -12.81 -9.05 6.32
N TYR A 45 -11.69 -8.36 6.51
CA TYR A 45 -10.34 -8.91 6.38
C TYR A 45 -9.75 -9.44 7.69
N ARG A 46 -10.49 -9.38 8.80
CA ARG A 46 -10.05 -9.78 10.15
C ARG A 46 -8.76 -9.09 10.59
N ILE A 47 -8.64 -7.80 10.28
CA ILE A 47 -7.54 -6.92 10.66
C ILE A 47 -8.07 -5.75 11.49
N THR A 48 -7.18 -4.87 11.94
CA THR A 48 -7.55 -3.67 12.68
C THR A 48 -7.81 -2.49 11.74
N LYS A 49 -8.68 -1.57 12.17
CA LYS A 49 -8.91 -0.30 11.46
C LYS A 49 -7.61 0.50 11.27
N THR A 50 -6.73 0.46 12.27
CA THR A 50 -5.43 1.17 12.24
C THR A 50 -4.52 0.64 11.14
N GLN A 51 -4.53 -0.67 10.88
CA GLN A 51 -3.78 -1.26 9.75
C GLN A 51 -4.31 -0.77 8.41
N VAL A 52 -5.64 -0.73 8.23
CA VAL A 52 -6.25 -0.19 7.01
C VAL A 52 -5.86 1.27 6.78
N ALA A 53 -5.95 2.11 7.83
CA ALA A 53 -5.58 3.52 7.75
C ALA A 53 -4.09 3.72 7.42
N TYR A 54 -3.22 2.91 8.03
CA TYR A 54 -1.79 2.95 7.78
C TYR A 54 -1.45 2.56 6.34
N TRP A 55 -1.98 1.44 5.85
CA TRP A 55 -1.74 0.99 4.48
C TRP A 55 -2.33 1.94 3.44
N TYR A 56 -3.52 2.52 3.71
CA TYR A 56 -4.08 3.55 2.84
C TYR A 56 -3.15 4.77 2.72
N SER A 57 -2.55 5.21 3.83
CA SER A 57 -1.59 6.32 3.81
C SER A 57 -0.32 6.03 3.01
N LEU A 58 0.09 4.75 2.96
CA LEU A 58 1.31 4.33 2.26
C LEU A 58 1.08 4.05 0.77
N PHE A 59 -0.01 3.34 0.43
CA PHE A 59 -0.18 2.75 -0.91
C PHE A 59 -1.22 3.48 -1.78
N SER A 60 -2.02 4.40 -1.21
CA SER A 60 -3.10 5.04 -1.98
C SER A 60 -2.63 5.86 -3.18
N SER A 61 -1.40 6.38 -3.18
CA SER A 61 -0.86 7.12 -4.32
C SER A 61 -0.45 6.18 -5.46
N GLU A 62 0.22 5.07 -5.13
CA GLU A 62 0.65 4.05 -6.08
C GLU A 62 -0.55 3.33 -6.73
N LEU A 63 -1.54 2.95 -5.92
CA LEU A 63 -2.76 2.32 -6.42
C LEU A 63 -3.63 3.24 -7.29
N ARG A 64 -3.59 4.56 -7.04
CA ARG A 64 -4.26 5.53 -7.94
C ARG A 64 -3.60 5.59 -9.30
N GLN A 65 -2.28 5.60 -9.36
CA GLN A 65 -1.54 5.64 -10.63
C GLN A 65 -1.81 4.39 -11.46
N THR A 66 -1.74 3.20 -10.87
CA THR A 66 -2.02 1.94 -11.58
C THR A 66 -3.46 1.86 -12.08
N THR A 67 -4.43 2.37 -11.32
CA THR A 67 -5.84 2.40 -11.73
C THR A 67 -6.08 3.32 -12.92
N LEU A 68 -5.45 4.51 -12.93
CA LEU A 68 -5.56 5.46 -14.04
C LEU A 68 -4.88 4.94 -15.31
N GLU A 69 -3.69 4.36 -15.20
CA GLU A 69 -2.97 3.77 -16.35
C GLU A 69 -3.76 2.60 -16.98
N LYS A 70 -4.30 1.71 -16.15
CA LYS A 70 -5.13 0.59 -16.62
C LYS A 70 -6.38 1.07 -17.37
N THR A 71 -7.00 2.15 -16.91
CA THR A 71 -8.21 2.72 -17.52
C THR A 71 -7.90 3.38 -18.88
N ILE A 72 -6.77 4.09 -18.98
CA ILE A 72 -6.33 4.73 -20.22
C ILE A 72 -5.99 3.70 -21.29
N ILE A 73 -5.24 2.65 -20.94
CA ILE A 73 -4.86 1.58 -21.89
C ILE A 73 -6.10 0.81 -22.36
N SER A 74 -7.06 0.54 -21.48
CA SER A 74 -8.31 -0.12 -21.86
C SER A 74 -9.18 0.74 -22.79
N THR A 75 -9.13 2.07 -22.65
CA THR A 75 -9.88 3.00 -23.50
C THR A 75 -9.21 3.22 -24.86
N ALA A 76 -7.88 3.17 -24.92
CA ALA A 76 -7.11 3.37 -26.15
C ALA A 76 -7.08 2.15 -27.09
N MET A 77 -7.56 0.98 -26.64
CA MET A 77 -7.57 -0.29 -27.40
C MET A 77 -8.94 -0.62 -28.03
N THR A 78 -9.88 0.33 -28.06
CA THR A 78 -11.21 0.19 -28.68
C THR A 78 -11.32 1.15 -29.86
#